data_AF-A0A519C513-F1
#
_entry.id   AF-A0A519C513-F1
#
_cell.length_a   1.000
_cell.length_b   1.000
_cell.length_c   1.000
_cell.angle_alpha   90.00
_cell.angle_beta   90.00
_cell.angle_gamma   90.00
#
_symmetry.space_group_name_H-M   'P 1'
#
loop_
_entity.id
_entity.type
_entity.pdbx_description
1 polymer ?
#
loop_
_entity_poly.entity_id
_entity_poly.type
_entity_poly.pdbx_seq_one_letter_code
_entity_poly.pdbx_strand_id
1 'polypeptide(L)'
;MQKTVKPIRTGEEYIESLRGRNLKVYLFGELVKEPVDHPIIRPSINAVAKTYDLAVEEEDLASAKSSITGEQVNRFLHIAESAQDVVLQNKMQRKLGQLTGTCFQRCVGMDALNSLHSTTFEM
;
A
#
# COMPACT_ATOMS: atom_id res chain seq x y z
N MET A 1 17.75 -6.89 20.40
CA MET A 1 17.37 -5.48 20.11
C MET A 1 16.32 -5.50 19.02
N GLN A 2 15.07 -5.21 19.33
CA GLN A 2 14.06 -4.91 18.31
C GLN A 2 14.58 -3.70 17.54
N LYS A 3 14.91 -3.87 16.25
CA LYS A 3 15.10 -2.71 15.37
C LYS A 3 13.80 -1.93 15.44
N THR A 4 13.85 -0.71 15.97
CA THR A 4 12.77 0.26 15.83
C THR A 4 12.59 0.50 14.34
N VAL A 5 11.62 -0.18 13.74
CA VAL A 5 11.30 0.00 12.32
C VAL A 5 10.60 1.35 12.21
N LYS A 6 11.23 2.30 11.53
CA LYS A 6 10.58 3.58 11.21
C LYS A 6 9.44 3.29 10.24
N PRO A 7 8.19 3.68 10.53
CA PRO A 7 7.08 3.49 9.60
C PRO A 7 7.28 4.34 8.34
N ILE A 8 6.87 3.81 7.18
CA ILE A 8 6.86 4.51 5.90
C ILE A 8 5.59 5.36 5.83
N ARG A 9 5.73 6.68 5.77
CA ARG A 9 4.62 7.63 5.84
C ARG A 9 4.27 8.26 4.50
N THR A 10 5.27 8.65 3.72
CA THR A 10 5.07 9.38 2.45
C THR A 10 5.38 8.50 1.24
N GLY A 11 4.92 8.92 0.07
CA GLY A 11 5.28 8.31 -1.21
C GLY A 11 6.78 8.35 -1.48
N GLU A 12 7.46 9.42 -1.06
CA GLU A 12 8.92 9.54 -1.14
C GLU A 12 9.64 8.50 -0.26
N GLU A 13 9.22 8.35 1.01
CA GLU A 13 9.77 7.33 1.90
C GLU A 13 9.50 5.92 1.35
N TYR A 14 8.34 5.69 0.73
CA TYR A 14 8.04 4.43 0.05
C TYR A 14 9.00 4.18 -1.12
N ILE A 15 9.20 5.16 -2.01
CA ILE A 15 10.11 5.03 -3.15
C ILE A 15 11.53 4.72 -2.67
N GLU A 16 12.00 5.42 -1.63
CA GLU A 16 13.34 5.19 -1.06
C GLU A 16 13.46 3.79 -0.46
N SER A 17 12.41 3.29 0.19
CA SER A 17 12.40 1.93 0.76
C SER A 17 12.57 0.81 -0.29
N LEU A 18 12.32 1.10 -1.58
CA LEU A 18 12.45 0.13 -2.66
C LEU A 18 13.87 0.03 -3.22
N ARG A 19 14.71 1.04 -2.99
CA ARG A 19 16.06 1.14 -3.56
C ARG A 19 17.01 0.13 -2.93
N GLY A 20 17.96 -0.34 -3.73
CA GLY A 20 19.07 -1.17 -3.23
C GLY A 20 18.67 -2.56 -2.70
N ARG A 21 17.42 -3.01 -2.93
CA ARG A 21 16.95 -4.32 -2.44
C ARG A 21 17.51 -5.51 -3.21
N ASN A 22 18.13 -5.28 -4.37
CA ASN A 22 18.76 -6.30 -5.22
C ASN A 22 17.83 -7.50 -5.54
N LEU A 23 16.56 -7.22 -5.86
CA LEU A 23 15.61 -8.25 -6.30
C LEU A 23 16.02 -8.77 -7.68
N LYS A 24 15.86 -10.08 -7.90
CA LYS A 24 16.04 -10.70 -9.22
C LYS A 24 14.83 -10.41 -10.10
N VAL A 25 14.84 -9.27 -10.80
CA VAL A 25 13.79 -8.86 -11.74
C VAL A 25 14.33 -9.01 -13.16
N TYR A 26 13.65 -9.80 -14.00
CA TYR A 26 13.99 -9.95 -15.41
C TYR A 26 13.01 -9.19 -16.30
N LEU A 27 13.52 -8.38 -17.23
CA LEU A 27 12.73 -7.63 -18.21
C LEU A 27 13.48 -7.64 -19.54
N PHE A 28 12.79 -8.00 -20.63
CA PHE A 28 13.39 -8.16 -21.97
C PHE A 28 14.64 -9.06 -22.01
N GLY A 29 14.66 -10.11 -21.18
CA GLY A 29 15.77 -11.07 -21.12
C GLY A 29 16.96 -10.63 -20.25
N GLU A 30 16.91 -9.44 -19.65
CA GLU A 30 17.99 -8.89 -18.83
C GLU A 30 17.59 -8.69 -17.37
N LEU A 31 18.58 -8.73 -16.46
CA LEU A 31 18.39 -8.41 -15.05
C LEU A 31 18.31 -6.88 -14.85
N VAL A 32 17.21 -6.42 -14.26
CA VAL A 32 17.04 -5.02 -13.86
C VAL A 32 17.76 -4.77 -12.54
N LYS A 33 18.82 -3.94 -12.57
CA LYS A 33 19.64 -3.63 -11.38
C LYS A 33 18.92 -2.80 -10.33
N GLU A 34 18.19 -1.76 -10.77
CA GLU A 34 17.44 -0.86 -9.89
C GLU A 34 16.07 -0.57 -10.51
N PRO A 35 15.01 -1.30 -10.10
CA PRO A 35 13.66 -1.09 -10.62
C PRO A 35 13.11 0.32 -10.41
N VAL A 36 13.56 1.03 -9.35
CA VAL A 36 13.09 2.40 -9.04
C VAL A 36 13.46 3.40 -10.13
N ASP A 37 14.58 3.19 -10.81
CA ASP A 37 15.06 4.09 -11.87
C ASP A 37 14.71 3.59 -13.29
N HIS A 38 14.12 2.39 -13.40
CA HIS A 38 13.76 1.82 -14.70
C HIS A 38 12.51 2.50 -15.29
N PRO A 39 12.56 3.10 -16.49
CA PRO A 39 11.49 3.96 -17.02
C PRO A 39 10.16 3.23 -17.26
N ILE A 40 10.19 1.93 -17.55
CA ILE A 40 8.97 1.10 -17.70
C ILE A 40 8.33 0.80 -16.33
N ILE A 41 9.13 0.69 -15.27
CA ILE A 41 8.67 0.23 -13.94
C ILE A 41 8.29 1.43 -13.08
N ARG A 42 9.00 2.56 -13.20
CA ARG A 42 8.77 3.75 -12.39
C ARG A 42 7.30 4.24 -12.35
N PRO A 43 6.52 4.22 -13.45
CA PRO A 43 5.12 4.62 -13.40
C PRO A 43 4.27 3.80 -12.42
N SER A 44 4.48 2.48 -12.32
CA SER A 44 3.72 1.65 -11.38
C SER A 44 4.11 1.93 -9.93
N ILE A 45 5.40 2.20 -9.67
CA ILE A 45 5.90 2.64 -8.37
C ILE A 45 5.25 3.96 -7.95
N ASN A 46 5.16 4.93 -8.87
CA ASN A 46 4.52 6.22 -8.59
C ASN A 46 3.04 6.06 -8.21
N ALA A 47 2.31 5.14 -8.87
CA ALA A 47 0.91 4.88 -8.53
C ALA A 47 0.75 4.33 -7.10
N VAL A 48 1.67 3.48 -6.63
CA VAL A 48 1.67 3.00 -5.24
C VAL A 48 2.10 4.10 -4.28
N ALA A 49 3.10 4.91 -4.63
CA ALA A 49 3.54 6.04 -3.82
C ALA A 49 2.37 6.98 -3.50
N LYS A 50 1.48 7.23 -4.48
CA LYS A 50 0.29 8.07 -4.27
C LYS A 50 -0.68 7.53 -3.22
N THR A 51 -0.65 6.22 -2.92
CA THR A 51 -1.45 5.63 -1.82
C THR A 51 -0.95 6.03 -0.43
N TYR A 52 0.35 6.32 -0.30
CA TYR A 52 0.94 6.85 0.93
C TYR A 52 0.68 8.35 1.03
N ASP A 53 0.88 9.09 -0.06
CA ASP A 53 0.63 10.53 -0.08
C ASP A 53 -0.83 10.85 0.26
N LEU A 54 -1.80 10.11 -0.29
CA LEU A 54 -3.22 10.31 0.03
C LEU A 54 -3.51 10.09 1.53
N ALA A 55 -2.81 9.18 2.20
CA ALA A 55 -2.98 8.92 3.63
C ALA A 55 -2.46 10.07 4.51
N VAL A 56 -1.56 10.90 3.97
CA VAL A 56 -1.09 12.15 4.61
C VAL A 56 -2.00 13.32 4.26
N GLU A 57 -2.45 13.40 3.00
CA GLU A 57 -3.28 14.51 2.48
C GLU A 57 -4.75 14.44 2.96
N GLU A 58 -5.33 13.24 3.03
CA GLU A 58 -6.74 12.98 3.36
C GLU A 58 -6.83 11.82 4.37
N GLU A 59 -6.33 12.06 5.60
CA GLU A 59 -6.18 11.03 6.64
C GLU A 59 -7.48 10.28 6.96
N ASP A 60 -8.61 10.97 7.10
CA ASP A 60 -9.91 10.33 7.39
C ASP A 60 -10.34 9.34 6.30
N LEU A 61 -9.98 9.62 5.05
CA LEU A 61 -10.33 8.77 3.91
C LEU A 61 -9.37 7.59 3.76
N ALA A 62 -8.06 7.83 3.89
CA ALA A 62 -7.02 6.86 3.53
C ALA A 62 -6.27 6.23 4.71
N SER A 63 -6.64 6.57 5.94
CA SER A 63 -6.16 5.95 7.17
C SER A 63 -7.33 5.53 8.08
N ALA A 64 -7.08 4.61 9.01
CA ALA A 64 -8.04 4.15 10.00
C ALA A 64 -7.32 3.84 11.32
N LYS A 65 -8.01 3.99 12.45
CA LYS A 65 -7.50 3.51 13.74
C LYS A 65 -7.78 2.01 13.84
N SER A 66 -6.72 1.21 13.90
CA SER A 66 -6.86 -0.25 14.00
C SER A 66 -7.10 -0.68 15.44
N SER A 67 -8.12 -1.50 15.69
CA SER A 67 -8.33 -2.10 17.02
C SER A 67 -7.31 -3.21 17.33
N ILE A 68 -6.61 -3.75 16.31
CA ILE A 68 -5.59 -4.79 16.46
C ILE A 68 -4.30 -4.21 17.05
N THR A 69 -3.83 -3.08 16.51
CA THR A 69 -2.57 -2.46 16.97
C THR A 69 -2.78 -1.29 17.93
N GLY A 70 -3.98 -0.70 17.95
CA GLY A 70 -4.29 0.54 18.67
C GLY A 70 -3.75 1.81 17.97
N GLU A 71 -3.06 1.66 16.84
CA GLU A 71 -2.41 2.74 16.10
C GLU A 71 -3.23 3.21 14.89
N GLN A 72 -2.90 4.40 14.40
CA GLN A 72 -3.39 4.87 13.10
C GLN A 72 -2.61 4.15 11.99
N VAL A 73 -3.33 3.44 11.12
CA VAL A 73 -2.75 2.67 10.02
C VAL A 73 -3.29 3.18 8.68
N ASN A 74 -2.51 2.99 7.61
CA ASN A 74 -3.02 3.18 6.26
C ASN A 74 -4.20 2.22 6.02
N ARG A 75 -5.30 2.69 5.43
CA ARG A 75 -6.54 1.91 5.27
C ARG A 75 -6.35 0.65 4.43
N PHE A 76 -5.33 0.58 3.56
CA PHE A 76 -4.96 -0.66 2.86
C PHE A 76 -4.44 -1.78 3.76
N LEU A 77 -4.08 -1.48 5.02
CA LEU A 77 -3.65 -2.45 6.02
C LEU A 77 -4.72 -2.72 7.08
N HIS A 78 -5.86 -2.02 7.03
CA HIS A 78 -6.93 -2.14 8.02
C HIS A 78 -7.78 -3.38 7.74
N ILE A 79 -8.00 -4.20 8.77
CA ILE A 79 -9.04 -5.21 8.77
C ILE A 79 -10.36 -4.48 9.02
N ALA A 80 -11.33 -4.59 8.12
CA ALA A 80 -12.59 -3.85 8.22
C ALA A 80 -13.38 -4.33 9.45
N GLU A 81 -13.72 -3.40 10.33
CA GLU A 81 -14.43 -3.68 11.60
C GLU A 81 -15.92 -3.31 11.50
N SER A 82 -16.33 -2.72 10.38
CA SER A 82 -17.72 -2.32 10.13
C SER A 82 -18.04 -2.25 8.64
N ALA A 83 -19.33 -2.27 8.28
CA ALA A 83 -19.76 -2.01 6.90
C ALA A 83 -19.32 -0.61 6.41
N GLN A 84 -19.20 0.36 7.32
CA GLN A 84 -18.72 1.70 7.00
C GLN A 84 -17.25 1.69 6.55
N ASP A 85 -16.41 0.83 7.14
CA ASP A 85 -15.02 0.67 6.68
C ASP A 85 -14.96 0.15 5.24
N VAL A 86 -15.82 -0.81 4.89
CA VAL A 86 -15.93 -1.33 3.52
C VAL A 86 -16.36 -0.23 2.54
N VAL A 87 -17.29 0.64 2.94
CA VAL A 87 -17.67 1.82 2.14
C VAL A 87 -16.49 2.78 1.97
N LEU A 88 -15.71 3.02 3.03
CA LEU A 88 -14.54 3.90 2.97
C LEU A 88 -13.41 3.33 2.10
N GLN A 89 -13.24 2.01 2.05
CA GLN A 89 -12.35 1.35 1.08
C GLN A 89 -12.75 1.71 -0.35
N ASN A 90 -14.03 1.57 -0.70
CA ASN A 90 -14.53 1.90 -2.05
C ASN A 90 -14.37 3.38 -2.39
N LYS A 91 -14.64 4.29 -1.43
CA LYS A 91 -14.44 5.74 -1.61
C LYS A 91 -12.97 6.08 -1.84
N MET A 92 -12.08 5.51 -1.04
CA MET A 92 -10.62 5.67 -1.18
C MET A 92 -10.14 5.13 -2.55
N GLN A 93 -10.61 3.94 -2.95
CA GLN A 93 -10.27 3.35 -4.25
C GLN A 93 -10.72 4.23 -5.42
N ARG A 94 -11.93 4.79 -5.37
CA ARG A 94 -12.42 5.74 -6.39
C ARG A 94 -11.55 7.00 -6.44
N LYS A 95 -11.18 7.57 -5.29
CA LYS A 95 -10.30 8.74 -5.20
C LYS A 95 -8.93 8.45 -5.83
N LEU A 96 -8.31 7.32 -5.50
CA LEU A 96 -7.02 6.91 -6.10
C LEU A 96 -7.12 6.66 -7.60
N GLY A 97 -8.25 6.13 -8.08
CA GLY A 97 -8.55 6.03 -9.50
C GLY A 97 -8.57 7.41 -10.18
N GLN A 98 -9.20 8.42 -9.56
CA GLN A 98 -9.21 9.79 -10.08
C GLN A 98 -7.81 10.42 -10.10
N LEU A 99 -6.98 10.14 -9.10
CA LEU A 99 -5.65 10.74 -8.95
C LEU A 99 -4.59 10.09 -9.85
N THR A 100 -4.74 8.81 -10.17
CA THR A 100 -3.68 8.04 -10.87
C THR A 100 -4.08 7.57 -12.27
N GLY A 101 -5.38 7.44 -12.56
CA GLY A 101 -5.86 6.92 -13.85
C GLY A 101 -5.39 5.49 -14.17
N THR A 102 -4.93 4.73 -13.17
CA THR A 102 -4.34 3.40 -13.36
C THR A 102 -4.56 2.50 -12.13
N CYS A 103 -4.05 1.28 -12.18
CA CYS A 103 -3.99 0.39 -11.02
C CYS A 103 -2.89 0.83 -10.03
N PHE A 104 -3.28 1.10 -8.79
CA PHE A 104 -2.41 1.47 -7.67
C PHE A 104 -2.08 0.28 -6.73
N GLN A 105 -2.41 -0.94 -7.16
CA GLN A 105 -1.87 -2.25 -6.74
C GLN A 105 -2.11 -2.71 -5.28
N ARG A 106 -2.36 -1.83 -4.32
CA ARG A 106 -2.50 -2.22 -2.89
C ARG A 106 -3.83 -2.86 -2.50
N CYS A 107 -4.88 -2.74 -3.32
CA CYS A 107 -6.20 -3.31 -3.02
C CYS A 107 -6.16 -4.84 -2.85
N VAL A 108 -5.40 -5.56 -3.69
CA VAL A 108 -5.29 -7.03 -3.61
C VAL A 108 -4.74 -7.47 -2.24
N GLY A 109 -3.76 -6.74 -1.69
CA GLY A 109 -3.21 -7.03 -0.37
C GLY A 109 -4.23 -6.78 0.74
N MET A 110 -4.98 -5.68 0.67
CA MET A 110 -6.04 -5.36 1.64
C MET A 110 -7.13 -6.44 1.67
N ASP A 111 -7.62 -6.85 0.50
CA ASP A 111 -8.68 -7.86 0.38
C ASP A 111 -8.18 -9.26 0.81
N ALA A 112 -6.93 -9.60 0.49
CA ALA A 112 -6.28 -10.82 0.95
C ALA A 112 -6.14 -10.86 2.48
N LEU A 113 -5.71 -9.76 3.11
CA LEU A 113 -5.59 -9.69 4.57
C LEU A 113 -6.95 -9.85 5.27
N ASN A 114 -7.99 -9.18 4.75
CA ASN A 114 -9.34 -9.27 5.29
C ASN A 114 -9.92 -10.70 5.17
N SER A 115 -9.73 -11.35 4.02
CA SER A 115 -10.19 -12.74 3.83
C SER A 115 -9.39 -13.75 4.64
N LEU A 116 -8.07 -13.57 4.77
CA LEU A 116 -7.23 -14.39 5.65
C LEU A 116 -7.65 -14.26 7.11
N HIS A 117 -8.00 -13.05 7.56
CA HIS A 117 -8.40 -12.82 8.95
C HIS A 117 -9.56 -13.70 9.40
N SER A 118 -10.64 -13.80 8.60
CA SER A 118 -11.77 -14.68 8.94
C SER A 118 -11.45 -16.16 8.71
N THR A 119 -10.84 -16.48 7.56
CA THR A 119 -10.60 -17.88 7.19
C THR A 119 -9.69 -18.58 8.19
N THR A 120 -8.59 -17.92 8.60
CA THR A 120 -7.62 -18.51 9.54
C THR A 120 -8.16 -18.65 10.96
N PHE A 121 -9.21 -17.90 11.32
CA PHE A 121 -9.90 -18.08 12.60
C PHE A 121 -10.73 -19.36 12.66
N GLU A 122 -11.29 -19.80 11.52
CA GLU A 122 -12.19 -20.95 11.43
C GLU A 122 -11.51 -22.27 11.02
N MET A 123 -10.22 -22.24 10.66
CA MET A 123 -9.42 -23.43 10.34
C MET A 123 -9.09 -24.28 11.57
#